data_AF-A0A1B7TCN3-F1
#
_entry.id   AF-A0A1B7TCN3-F1
#
_cell.length_a   1.000
_cell.length_b   1.000
_cell.length_c   1.000
_cell.angle_alpha   90.00
_cell.angle_beta   90.00
_cell.angle_gamma   90.00
#
_symmetry.space_group_name_H-M   'P 1'
#
loop_
_entity.id
_entity.type
_entity.pdbx_description
1 polymer ?
#
loop_
_entity_poly.entity_id
_entity_poly.type
_entity_poly.pdbx_seq_one_letter_code
_entity_poly.pdbx_strand_id
1 'polypeptide(L)'
;MAIYLSILFVLLVAQMGVLLILSLPLPTLLRNVIVKVYDNFLTKSSQIKTVLVVLNCIVLSLFVDSYKRSNVKLPLSDTGLPLDPKLLVTKAYHQRNVYISGFILYYMICIPFMIRLISKVAKVSSSERKAAAKADEDEMIAALKSKLDSKVKSLEVLEKQYENKKKFVDSVKFSSTKEDVVTKKNK
;
A
#
# COMPACT_ATOMS: atom_id res chain seq x y z
N MET A 1 12.38 30.10 -30.60
CA MET A 1 12.24 28.63 -30.65
C MET A 1 12.32 28.07 -29.24
N ALA A 2 11.20 27.80 -28.55
CA ALA A 2 11.33 27.31 -27.16
C ALA A 2 10.08 26.66 -26.55
N ILE A 3 8.86 27.05 -26.92
CA ILE A 3 7.67 26.70 -26.11
C ILE A 3 7.48 25.18 -25.99
N TYR A 4 7.59 24.43 -27.09
CA TYR A 4 7.47 22.97 -27.06
C TYR A 4 8.57 22.30 -26.21
N LEU A 5 9.80 22.81 -26.29
CA LEU A 5 10.93 22.33 -25.51
C LEU A 5 10.79 22.66 -24.02
N SER A 6 10.29 23.83 -23.69
CA SER A 6 10.02 24.24 -22.31
C SER A 6 8.91 23.40 -21.69
N ILE A 7 7.84 23.08 -22.45
CA ILE A 7 6.77 22.19 -21.98
C ILE A 7 7.32 20.78 -21.72
N LEU A 8 8.10 20.22 -22.66
CA LEU A 8 8.74 18.92 -22.48
C LEU A 8 9.72 18.92 -21.30
N PHE A 9 10.45 20.02 -21.10
CA PHE A 9 11.36 20.17 -19.97
C PHE A 9 10.62 20.22 -18.64
N VAL A 10 9.52 20.98 -18.54
CA VAL A 10 8.66 21.00 -17.34
C VAL A 10 8.07 19.61 -17.07
N LEU A 11 7.60 18.92 -18.12
CA LEU A 11 7.11 17.54 -18.01
C LEU A 11 8.21 16.60 -17.47
N LEU A 12 9.43 16.72 -17.98
CA LEU A 12 10.58 15.93 -17.54
C LEU A 12 10.89 16.20 -16.06
N VAL A 13 10.96 17.47 -15.64
CA VAL A 13 11.23 17.85 -14.25
C VAL A 13 10.14 17.32 -13.32
N ALA A 14 8.87 17.40 -13.74
CA ALA A 14 7.76 16.83 -12.98
C ALA A 14 7.90 15.30 -12.82
N GLN A 15 8.24 14.59 -13.91
CA GLN A 15 8.49 13.15 -13.86
C GLN A 15 9.67 12.77 -12.96
N MET A 16 10.77 13.53 -13.02
CA MET A 16 11.92 13.35 -12.14
C MET A 16 11.55 13.52 -10.67
N GLY A 17 10.76 14.56 -10.35
CA GLY A 17 10.27 14.80 -8.99
C GLY A 17 9.40 13.65 -8.48
N VAL A 18 8.48 13.16 -9.32
CA VAL A 18 7.64 11.99 -8.99
C VAL A 18 8.50 10.75 -8.75
N LEU A 19 9.47 10.48 -9.62
CA LEU A 19 10.34 9.32 -9.48
C LEU A 19 11.23 9.41 -8.24
N LEU A 20 11.73 10.59 -7.91
CA LEU A 20 12.50 10.82 -6.69
C LEU A 20 11.67 10.51 -5.46
N ILE A 21 10.45 11.05 -5.35
CA ILE A 21 9.52 10.76 -4.26
C ILE A 21 9.22 9.26 -4.18
N LEU A 22 9.08 8.60 -5.32
CA LEU A 22 8.76 7.18 -5.40
C LEU A 22 9.95 6.27 -5.06
N SER A 23 11.17 6.76 -5.26
CA SER A 23 12.42 6.06 -4.94
C SER A 23 12.79 6.14 -3.46
N LEU A 24 12.28 7.14 -2.74
CA LEU A 24 12.49 7.23 -1.30
C LEU A 24 11.86 6.02 -0.58
N PRO A 25 12.46 5.55 0.54
CA PRO A 25 11.88 4.53 1.39
C PRO A 25 10.65 5.08 2.11
N LEU A 26 9.52 5.17 1.41
CA LEU A 26 8.29 5.73 1.97
C LEU A 26 7.67 4.81 3.04
N PRO A 27 7.04 5.37 4.08
CA PRO A 27 6.29 4.57 5.05
C PRO A 27 5.06 3.92 4.41
N THR A 28 4.61 2.79 4.95
CA THR A 28 3.57 1.96 4.32
C THR A 28 2.21 2.67 4.15
N LEU A 29 1.93 3.69 4.97
CA LEU A 29 0.74 4.53 4.81
C LEU A 29 0.80 5.36 3.52
N LEU A 30 1.92 6.04 3.28
CA LEU A 30 2.11 6.84 2.06
C LEU A 30 2.13 5.96 0.80
N ARG A 31 2.73 4.77 0.86
CA ARG A 31 2.72 3.81 -0.25
C ARG A 31 1.29 3.46 -0.68
N ASN A 32 0.42 3.16 0.29
CA ASN A 32 -0.98 2.83 0.01
C ASN A 32 -1.76 4.04 -0.54
N VAL A 33 -1.46 5.26 -0.10
CA VAL A 33 -2.06 6.48 -0.64
C VAL A 33 -1.63 6.70 -2.09
N ILE A 34 -0.34 6.61 -2.39
CA ILE A 34 0.19 6.81 -3.76
C ILE A 34 -0.41 5.79 -4.72
N VAL A 35 -0.46 4.52 -4.33
CA VAL A 35 -1.06 3.47 -5.15
C VAL A 35 -2.55 3.75 -5.39
N LYS A 36 -3.31 4.13 -4.35
CA LYS A 36 -4.73 4.50 -4.51
C LYS A 36 -4.92 5.71 -5.43
N VAL A 37 -4.11 6.75 -5.27
CA VAL A 37 -4.18 7.96 -6.11
C VAL A 37 -3.87 7.60 -7.55
N TYR A 38 -2.83 6.81 -7.79
CA TYR A 38 -2.45 6.36 -9.13
C TYR A 38 -3.51 5.47 -9.77
N ASP A 39 -4.02 4.49 -9.04
CA ASP A 39 -5.09 3.61 -9.52
C ASP A 39 -6.35 4.42 -9.81
N ASN A 40 -6.73 5.36 -8.95
CA ASN A 40 -7.87 6.24 -9.18
C ASN A 40 -7.66 7.13 -10.42
N PHE A 41 -6.44 7.66 -10.62
CA PHE A 41 -6.12 8.48 -11.79
C PHE A 41 -6.20 7.68 -13.11
N LEU A 42 -5.75 6.41 -13.11
CA LEU A 42 -5.74 5.55 -14.30
C LEU A 42 -7.05 4.81 -14.57
N THR A 43 -7.79 4.41 -13.53
CA THR A 43 -9.01 3.60 -13.68
C THR A 43 -10.28 4.42 -13.80
N LYS A 44 -10.34 5.61 -13.17
CA LYS A 44 -11.56 6.42 -13.14
C LYS A 44 -11.83 7.16 -14.45
N SER A 45 -10.81 7.39 -15.28
CA SER A 45 -10.99 8.08 -16.55
C SER A 45 -10.28 7.37 -17.70
N SER A 46 -11.07 6.65 -18.50
CA SER A 46 -10.63 6.10 -19.79
C SER A 46 -10.03 7.18 -20.69
N GLN A 47 -10.53 8.41 -20.59
CA GLN A 47 -10.04 9.57 -21.35
C GLN A 47 -8.58 9.90 -21.00
N ILE A 48 -8.21 9.87 -19.71
CA ILE A 48 -6.83 10.13 -19.26
C ILE A 48 -5.86 9.08 -19.80
N LYS A 49 -6.29 7.80 -19.81
CA LYS A 49 -5.47 6.72 -20.36
C LYS A 49 -5.21 6.93 -21.85
N THR A 50 -6.23 7.30 -22.62
CA THR A 50 -6.08 7.61 -24.05
C THR A 50 -5.16 8.80 -24.26
N VAL A 51 -5.33 9.89 -23.51
CA VAL A 51 -4.44 11.07 -23.60
C VAL A 51 -3.00 10.69 -23.29
N LEU A 52 -2.75 9.87 -22.27
CA LEU A 52 -1.41 9.43 -21.90
C LEU A 52 -0.78 8.54 -22.98
N VAL A 53 -1.55 7.67 -23.63
CA VAL A 53 -1.07 6.86 -24.77
C VAL A 53 -0.75 7.75 -25.97
N VAL A 54 -1.63 8.68 -26.33
CA VAL A 54 -1.40 9.62 -27.44
C VAL A 54 -0.17 10.48 -27.18
N LEU A 55 -0.02 11.01 -25.95
CA LEU A 55 1.14 11.79 -25.56
C LEU A 55 2.43 10.96 -25.64
N ASN A 56 2.41 9.69 -25.23
CA ASN A 56 3.53 8.78 -25.40
C ASN A 56 3.90 8.57 -26.88
N CYS A 57 2.92 8.36 -27.75
CA CYS A 57 3.15 8.23 -29.20
C CYS A 57 3.76 9.51 -29.80
N ILE A 58 3.29 10.68 -29.38
CA ILE A 58 3.83 11.98 -29.82
C ILE A 58 5.29 12.14 -29.37
N VAL A 59 5.59 11.88 -28.10
CA VAL A 59 6.96 11.97 -27.57
C VAL A 59 7.89 10.95 -28.24
N LEU A 60 7.40 9.73 -28.50
CA LEU A 60 8.14 8.72 -29.24
C LEU A 60 8.44 9.17 -30.68
N SER A 61 7.48 9.76 -31.38
CA SER A 61 7.69 10.31 -32.72
C SER A 61 8.73 11.42 -32.73
N LEU A 62 8.66 12.34 -31.75
CA LEU A 62 9.66 13.41 -31.55
C LEU A 62 11.05 12.85 -31.24
N PHE A 63 11.13 11.78 -30.46
CA PHE A 63 12.38 11.10 -30.16
C PHE A 63 12.99 10.50 -31.44
N VAL A 64 12.19 9.80 -32.25
CA VAL A 64 12.66 9.20 -33.51
C VAL A 64 13.12 10.27 -34.51
N ASP A 65 12.35 11.36 -34.68
CA ASP A 65 12.75 12.48 -35.55
C ASP A 65 14.07 13.12 -35.07
N SER A 66 14.16 13.40 -33.77
CA SER A 66 15.37 13.99 -33.16
C SER A 66 16.56 13.04 -33.28
N TYR A 67 16.35 11.73 -33.10
CA TYR A 67 17.40 10.72 -33.19
C TYR A 67 17.93 10.61 -34.62
N LYS A 68 17.04 10.58 -35.61
CA LYS A 68 17.43 10.54 -37.02
C LYS A 68 18.25 11.78 -37.40
N ARG A 69 17.82 12.98 -37.00
CA ARG A 69 18.53 14.24 -37.28
C ARG A 69 19.85 14.36 -36.54
N SER A 70 19.94 13.84 -35.32
CA SER A 70 21.15 13.87 -34.50
C SER A 70 22.28 12.97 -35.03
N ASN A 71 21.92 11.88 -35.72
CA ASN A 71 22.87 10.91 -36.25
C ASN A 71 23.38 11.26 -37.67
N VAL A 72 22.93 12.35 -38.26
CA VAL A 72 23.43 12.81 -39.56
C VAL A 72 24.91 13.17 -39.42
N LYS A 73 25.74 12.55 -40.27
CA LYS A 73 27.18 12.84 -40.35
C LYS A 73 27.36 14.27 -40.86
N LEU A 74 28.18 15.03 -40.14
CA LEU A 74 28.52 16.37 -40.58
C LEU A 74 29.49 16.25 -41.78
N PRO A 75 29.30 17.02 -42.86
CA PRO A 75 30.33 17.18 -43.87
C PRO A 75 31.56 17.80 -43.20
N LEU A 76 32.65 17.04 -43.21
CA LEU A 76 33.96 17.46 -42.75
C LEU A 76 34.73 17.99 -43.96
N SER A 77 35.47 19.09 -43.79
CA SER A 77 36.49 19.48 -44.77
C SER A 77 37.61 18.42 -44.82
N ASP A 78 38.42 18.42 -45.88
CA ASP A 78 39.58 17.53 -46.02
C ASP A 78 40.61 17.68 -44.87
N THR A 79 40.56 18.79 -44.13
CA THR A 79 41.34 19.06 -42.91
C THR A 79 40.73 18.48 -41.62
N GLY A 80 39.60 17.77 -41.70
CA GLY A 80 38.89 17.22 -40.54
C GLY A 80 38.13 18.25 -39.71
N LEU A 81 38.11 19.52 -40.14
CA LEU A 81 37.38 20.59 -39.48
C LEU A 81 35.92 20.66 -39.99
N PRO A 82 34.96 21.02 -39.13
CA PRO A 82 33.57 21.22 -39.54
C PRO A 82 33.47 22.39 -40.52
N LEU A 83 32.87 22.15 -41.68
CA LEU A 83 32.77 23.15 -42.77
C LEU A 83 31.95 24.39 -42.38
N ASP A 84 30.98 24.24 -41.47
CA ASP A 84 30.10 25.33 -41.01
C ASP A 84 29.78 25.22 -39.50
N PRO A 85 30.14 26.24 -38.68
CA PRO A 85 29.77 26.32 -37.26
C PRO A 85 28.26 26.24 -37.00
N LYS A 86 27.42 26.70 -37.93
CA LYS A 86 25.95 26.63 -37.78
C LYS A 86 25.44 25.19 -37.78
N LEU A 87 26.13 24.32 -38.50
CA LEU A 87 25.78 22.90 -38.57
C LEU A 87 26.12 22.16 -37.27
N LEU A 88 27.22 22.55 -36.61
CA LEU A 88 27.58 22.07 -35.28
C LEU A 88 26.54 22.45 -34.23
N VAL A 89 26.12 23.71 -34.24
CA VAL A 89 25.09 24.24 -33.34
C VAL A 89 23.76 23.51 -33.54
N THR A 90 23.36 23.31 -34.81
CA THR A 90 22.13 22.58 -35.15
C THR A 90 22.19 21.13 -34.67
N LYS A 91 23.33 20.45 -34.84
CA LYS A 91 23.51 19.08 -34.34
C LYS A 91 23.42 19.02 -32.81
N ALA A 92 24.05 19.96 -32.10
CA ALA A 92 23.98 20.03 -30.64
C ALA A 92 22.53 20.22 -30.14
N TYR A 93 21.72 21.01 -30.86
CA TYR A 93 20.30 21.14 -30.54
C TYR A 93 19.52 19.84 -30.73
N HIS A 94 19.76 19.11 -31.83
CA HIS A 94 19.12 17.81 -32.04
C HIS A 94 19.55 16.77 -31.00
N GLN A 95 20.83 16.73 -30.63
CA GLN A 95 21.33 15.87 -29.55
C GLN A 95 20.63 16.14 -28.23
N ARG A 96 20.52 17.41 -27.81
CA ARG A 96 19.80 17.78 -26.58
C ARG A 96 18.34 17.32 -26.60
N ASN A 97 17.66 17.48 -27.73
CA ASN A 97 16.26 17.08 -27.86
C ASN A 97 16.08 15.56 -27.80
N VAL A 98 17.04 14.77 -28.31
CA VAL A 98 17.08 13.30 -28.15
C VAL A 98 17.16 12.91 -26.68
N TYR A 99 18.07 13.52 -25.91
CA TYR A 99 18.20 13.20 -24.49
C TYR A 99 16.93 13.53 -23.71
N ILE A 100 16.38 14.74 -23.90
CA ILE A 100 15.15 15.17 -23.20
C ILE A 100 13.99 14.21 -23.50
N SER A 101 13.71 13.96 -24.79
CA SER A 101 12.60 13.08 -25.19
C SER A 101 12.84 11.62 -24.78
N GLY A 102 14.08 11.14 -24.82
CA GLY A 102 14.46 9.81 -24.36
C GLY A 102 14.23 9.60 -22.86
N PHE A 103 14.61 10.57 -22.02
CA PHE A 103 14.36 10.51 -20.58
C PHE A 103 12.86 10.56 -20.25
N ILE A 104 12.08 11.38 -20.95
CA ILE A 104 10.61 11.42 -20.77
C ILE A 104 10.01 10.04 -21.05
N LEU A 105 10.42 9.41 -22.16
CA LEU A 105 9.94 8.09 -22.54
C LEU A 105 10.38 7.01 -21.53
N TYR A 106 11.62 7.08 -21.05
CA TYR A 106 12.11 6.21 -19.99
C TYR A 106 11.27 6.33 -18.71
N TYR A 107 10.97 7.55 -18.25
CA TYR A 107 10.15 7.76 -17.06
C TYR A 107 8.69 7.33 -17.23
N MET A 108 8.13 7.43 -18.44
CA MET A 108 6.80 6.91 -18.72
C MET A 108 6.68 5.40 -18.50
N ILE A 109 7.78 4.65 -18.64
CA ILE A 109 7.83 3.21 -18.35
C ILE A 109 8.25 2.95 -16.90
N CYS A 110 9.19 3.74 -16.37
CA CYS A 110 9.74 3.53 -15.04
C CYS A 110 8.73 3.82 -13.92
N ILE A 111 7.93 4.88 -14.03
CA ILE A 111 6.91 5.24 -13.03
C ILE A 111 5.89 4.10 -12.80
N PRO A 112 5.19 3.55 -13.81
CA PRO A 112 4.26 2.43 -13.60
C PRO A 112 4.96 1.19 -13.03
N PHE A 113 6.20 0.93 -13.42
CA PHE A 113 6.98 -0.18 -12.90
C PHE A 113 7.25 -0.02 -11.39
N MET A 114 7.71 1.16 -10.97
CA MET A 114 7.99 1.47 -9.57
C MET A 114 6.71 1.41 -8.72
N ILE A 115 5.58 1.90 -9.22
CA ILE A 115 4.29 1.81 -8.51
C ILE A 115 3.88 0.36 -8.32
N ARG A 116 4.02 -0.50 -9.34
CA ARG A 116 3.75 -1.94 -9.21
C ARG A 116 4.65 -2.61 -8.18
N LEU A 117 5.93 -2.23 -8.14
CA LEU A 117 6.89 -2.74 -7.16
C LEU A 117 6.47 -2.33 -5.74
N ILE A 118 6.11 -1.06 -5.54
CA ILE A 118 5.59 -0.55 -4.27
C ILE A 118 4.33 -1.28 -3.84
N SER A 119 3.38 -1.50 -4.76
CA SER A 119 2.15 -2.26 -4.48
C SER A 119 2.45 -3.69 -4.03
N LYS A 120 3.43 -4.36 -4.65
CA LYS A 120 3.83 -5.72 -4.23
C LYS A 120 4.44 -5.70 -2.83
N VAL A 121 5.37 -4.79 -2.57
CA VAL A 121 6.01 -4.67 -1.25
C VAL A 121 4.99 -4.31 -0.16
N ALA A 122 4.05 -3.40 -0.45
CA ALA A 122 3.00 -3.03 0.49
C ALA A 122 2.09 -4.22 0.84
N LYS A 123 1.70 -5.04 -0.15
CA LYS A 123 0.89 -6.25 0.06
C LYS A 123 1.60 -7.26 0.96
N VAL A 124 2.87 -7.57 0.68
CA VAL A 124 3.67 -8.50 1.51
C VAL A 124 3.71 -8.03 2.96
N SER A 125 4.04 -6.76 3.20
CA SER A 125 4.11 -6.19 4.56
C SER A 125 2.75 -6.15 5.29
N SER A 126 1.64 -6.19 4.57
CA SER A 126 0.29 -6.23 5.14
C SER A 126 -0.17 -7.65 5.44
N SER A 127 0.24 -8.63 4.64
CA SER A 127 -0.05 -10.04 4.87
C SER A 127 0.69 -10.57 6.10
N GLU A 128 1.95 -10.18 6.28
CA GLU A 128 2.74 -10.51 7.48
C GLU A 128 2.12 -9.90 8.74
N ARG A 129 1.68 -8.64 8.67
CA ARG A 129 0.98 -7.98 9.79
C ARG A 129 -0.37 -8.62 10.10
N LYS A 130 -1.12 -9.04 9.08
CA LYS A 130 -2.39 -9.77 9.28
C LYS A 130 -2.16 -11.17 9.84
N ALA A 131 -1.10 -11.85 9.43
CA ALA A 131 -0.72 -13.14 9.99
C ALA A 131 -0.32 -13.02 11.47
N ALA A 132 0.46 -11.99 11.81
CA ALA A 132 0.82 -11.68 13.20
C ALA A 132 -0.41 -11.32 14.06
N ALA A 133 -1.30 -10.46 13.55
CA ALA A 133 -2.52 -10.09 14.27
C ALA A 133 -3.48 -11.28 14.48
N LYS A 134 -3.56 -12.20 13.52
CA LYS A 134 -4.34 -13.44 13.68
C LYS A 134 -3.72 -14.39 14.71
N ALA A 135 -2.38 -14.47 14.78
CA ALA A 135 -1.71 -15.27 15.80
C ALA A 135 -2.00 -14.73 17.21
N ASP A 136 -1.96 -13.40 17.40
CA ASP A 136 -2.32 -12.76 18.67
C ASP A 136 -3.81 -12.97 19.02
N GLU A 137 -4.72 -12.88 18.04
CA GLU A 137 -6.15 -13.16 18.26
C GLU A 137 -6.39 -14.62 18.65
N ASP A 138 -5.75 -15.58 17.97
CA ASP A 138 -5.89 -17.01 18.28
C ASP A 138 -5.35 -17.34 19.68
N GLU A 139 -4.24 -16.72 20.09
CA GLU A 139 -3.68 -16.87 21.45
C GLU A 139 -4.61 -16.26 22.51
N MET A 140 -5.20 -15.09 22.24
CA MET A 140 -6.15 -14.44 23.13
C MET A 140 -7.47 -15.22 23.23
N ILE A 141 -7.95 -15.81 22.13
CA ILE A 141 -9.14 -16.68 22.11
C ILE A 141 -8.88 -17.96 22.92
N ALA A 142 -7.70 -18.55 22.81
CA ALA A 142 -7.33 -19.72 23.61
C ALA A 142 -7.31 -19.40 25.12
N ALA A 143 -6.75 -18.25 25.51
CA ALA A 143 -6.76 -17.79 26.90
C ALA A 143 -8.18 -17.51 27.43
N LEU A 144 -9.06 -16.93 26.60
CA LEU A 144 -10.46 -16.66 26.95
C LEU A 144 -11.28 -17.95 27.11
N LYS A 145 -11.07 -18.95 26.25
CA LYS A 145 -11.70 -20.28 26.40
C LYS A 145 -11.32 -20.97 27.71
N SER A 146 -10.04 -20.94 28.07
CA SER A 146 -9.56 -21.48 29.35
C SER A 146 -10.22 -20.80 30.56
N LYS A 147 -10.37 -19.46 30.53
CA LYS A 147 -11.07 -18.71 31.57
C LYS A 147 -12.56 -19.05 31.63
N LEU A 148 -13.21 -19.25 30.49
CA LEU A 148 -14.61 -19.66 30.43
C LEU A 148 -14.80 -21.02 31.10
N ASP A 149 -13.99 -22.02 30.76
CA ASP A 149 -14.05 -23.35 31.36
C ASP A 149 -13.84 -23.31 32.88
N SER A 150 -12.90 -22.47 33.35
CA SER A 150 -12.68 -22.29 34.79
C SER A 150 -13.90 -21.68 35.49
N LYS A 151 -14.59 -20.73 34.86
CA LYS A 151 -15.80 -20.09 35.39
C LYS A 151 -16.98 -21.06 35.39
N VAL A 152 -17.16 -21.86 34.33
CA VAL A 152 -18.20 -22.90 34.27
C VAL A 152 -18.03 -23.91 35.40
N LYS A 153 -16.81 -24.42 35.60
CA LYS A 153 -16.50 -25.32 36.74
C LYS A 153 -16.79 -24.67 38.09
N SER A 154 -16.47 -23.39 38.25
CA SER A 154 -16.75 -22.67 39.50
C SER A 154 -18.25 -22.50 39.76
N LEU A 155 -19.06 -22.31 38.71
CA LEU A 155 -20.52 -22.22 38.81
C LEU A 155 -21.14 -23.58 39.17
N GLU A 156 -20.68 -24.68 38.56
CA GLU A 156 -21.14 -26.03 38.95
C GLU A 156 -20.83 -26.35 40.41
N VAL A 157 -19.66 -25.94 40.91
CA VAL A 157 -19.32 -26.09 42.33
C VAL A 157 -20.24 -25.24 43.20
N LEU A 158 -20.55 -24.01 42.80
CA LEU A 158 -21.47 -23.14 43.53
C LEU A 158 -22.89 -23.71 43.56
N GLU A 159 -23.40 -24.25 42.46
CA GLU A 159 -24.70 -24.93 42.41
C GLU A 159 -24.75 -26.12 43.36
N LYS A 160 -23.71 -26.96 43.37
CA LYS A 160 -23.60 -28.07 44.33
C LYS A 160 -23.57 -27.58 45.77
N GLN A 161 -22.87 -26.49 46.06
CA GLN A 161 -22.85 -25.89 47.40
C GLN A 161 -24.22 -25.31 47.79
N TYR A 162 -24.93 -24.67 46.85
CA TYR A 162 -26.25 -24.13 47.06
C TYR A 162 -27.27 -25.23 47.35
N GLU A 163 -27.29 -26.31 46.55
CA GLU A 163 -28.13 -27.48 46.77
C GLU A 163 -27.86 -28.14 48.12
N ASN A 164 -26.59 -28.30 48.50
CA ASN A 164 -26.22 -28.83 49.81
C ASN A 164 -26.68 -27.93 50.96
N LYS A 165 -26.52 -26.60 50.84
CA LYS A 165 -27.03 -25.64 51.84
C LYS A 165 -28.55 -25.66 51.93
N LYS A 166 -29.27 -25.74 50.80
CA LYS A 166 -30.72 -25.83 50.77
C LYS A 166 -31.23 -27.08 51.51
N LYS A 167 -30.63 -28.24 51.23
CA LYS A 167 -30.92 -29.49 51.96
C LYS A 167 -30.64 -29.38 53.46
N PHE A 168 -29.58 -28.66 53.85
CA PHE A 168 -29.27 -28.39 55.26
C PHE A 168 -30.30 -27.47 55.94
N VAL A 169 -30.76 -26.42 55.25
CA VAL A 169 -31.79 -25.52 55.78
C VAL A 169 -33.13 -26.23 55.92
N ASP A 170 -33.51 -27.06 54.94
CA ASP A 170 -34.75 -27.84 54.97
C ASP A 170 -34.70 -28.91 56.09
N SER A 171 -33.55 -29.55 56.33
CA SER A 171 -33.39 -30.50 57.43
C SER A 171 -33.42 -29.82 58.81
N VAL A 172 -32.83 -28.62 58.94
CA VAL A 172 -32.87 -27.84 60.18
C VAL A 172 -34.29 -27.36 60.49
N LYS A 173 -35.05 -26.86 59.50
CA LYS A 173 -36.48 -26.52 59.66
C LYS A 173 -37.33 -27.71 60.14
N PHE A 174 -37.02 -28.91 59.65
CA PHE A 174 -37.68 -30.13 60.11
C PHE A 174 -37.29 -30.52 61.55
N SER A 175 -36.07 -30.23 61.98
CA SER A 175 -35.61 -30.49 63.36
C SER A 175 -36.21 -29.52 64.39
N SER A 176 -36.30 -28.23 64.08
CA SER A 176 -36.95 -27.23 64.95
C SER A 176 -38.46 -27.47 65.09
N THR A 177 -39.11 -28.01 64.06
CA THR A 177 -40.53 -28.40 64.13
C THR A 177 -40.77 -29.63 65.01
N LYS A 178 -39.76 -30.49 65.21
CA LYS A 178 -39.85 -31.63 66.15
C LYS A 178 -39.59 -31.24 67.59
N GLU A 179 -38.69 -30.30 67.87
CA GLU A 179 -38.44 -29.81 69.24
C GLU A 179 -39.64 -29.02 69.82
N ASP A 180 -40.36 -28.27 69.00
CA ASP A 180 -41.56 -27.53 69.43
C ASP A 180 -42.79 -28.43 69.70
N VAL A 181 -42.82 -29.64 69.14
CA VAL A 181 -43.91 -30.61 69.39
C VAL A 181 -43.64 -31.45 70.65
N VAL A 182 -42.37 -31.67 71.02
CA VAL A 182 -42.01 -32.42 72.24
C VAL A 182 -42.18 -31.56 73.50
N THR A 183 -41.95 -30.25 73.42
CA THR A 183 -42.09 -29.33 74.57
C THR A 183 -43.54 -28.93 74.90
N LYS A 184 -44.49 -29.04 73.95
CA LYS A 184 -45.93 -28.80 74.22
C LYS A 184 -46.70 -29.98 74.83
N LYS A 185 -46.10 -31.17 74.93
CA LYS A 185 -46.75 -32.36 75.51
C LYS A 185 -46.51 -32.54 77.01
N ASN A 186 -45.73 -31.66 77.64
CA ASN A 186 -45.27 -31.76 79.02
C ASN A 186 -45.55 -30.50 79.85
N LYS A 187 -46.72 -29.87 79.67
CA LYS A 187 -47.25 -28.86 80.57
C LYS A 187 -48.77 -28.97 80.68
#